data_AF-A0A5P2HCT6-F1
#
_entry.id   AF-A0A5P2HCT6-F1
#
_cell.length_a   1.000
_cell.length_b   1.000
_cell.length_c   1.000
_cell.angle_alpha   90.00
_cell.angle_beta   90.00
_cell.angle_gamma   90.00
#
_symmetry.space_group_name_H-M   'P 1'
#
loop_
_entity.id
_entity.type
_entity.pdbx_description
1 polymer ?
#
loop_
_entity_poly.entity_id
_entity_poly.type
_entity_poly.pdbx_seq_one_letter_code
_entity_poly.pdbx_strand_id
1 'polypeptide(L)'
;MYLAEAARGVPVKELCARYGFSDASFYGWRARYGTPGAPADAERRRLRELEDENARLRNLLADALLRLELLRHRTTRQRGGRHHDEREEREVGSESAD
;
A
#
# COMPACT_ATOMS: atom_id res chain seq x y z
N MET A 1 23.80 -1.95 18.97
CA MET A 1 22.72 -1.15 19.61
C MET A 1 22.80 -1.46 21.09
N TYR A 2 23.01 -0.44 21.93
CA TYR A 2 23.28 -0.57 23.36
C TYR A 2 22.30 -1.48 24.13
N LEU A 3 21.02 -1.56 23.72
CA LEU A 3 20.06 -2.52 24.31
C LEU A 3 20.43 -3.99 24.05
N ALA A 4 20.93 -4.31 22.86
CA ALA A 4 21.38 -5.65 22.50
C ALA A 4 22.71 -6.02 23.19
N GLU A 5 23.60 -5.04 23.39
CA GLU A 5 24.84 -5.24 24.14
C GLU A 5 24.56 -5.48 25.63
N ALA A 6 23.64 -4.72 26.22
CA ALA A 6 23.15 -4.98 27.57
C ALA A 6 22.48 -6.37 27.69
N ALA A 7 21.73 -6.80 26.68
CA ALA A 7 21.13 -8.14 26.65
C ALA A 7 22.18 -9.27 26.56
N ARG A 8 23.39 -8.98 26.04
CA ARG A 8 24.54 -9.88 26.03
C ARG A 8 25.37 -9.82 27.32
N GLY A 9 24.92 -9.06 28.33
CA GLY A 9 25.55 -8.97 29.64
C GLY A 9 26.55 -7.84 29.82
N VAL A 10 26.69 -6.92 28.85
CA VAL A 10 27.54 -5.73 29.04
C VAL A 10 26.93 -4.84 30.12
N PRO A 11 27.69 -4.44 31.17
CA PRO A 11 27.18 -3.59 32.23
C PRO A 11 26.66 -2.25 31.72
N VAL A 12 25.49 -1.83 32.20
CA VAL A 12 24.85 -0.56 31.78
C VAL A 12 25.77 0.64 32.04
N LYS A 13 26.49 0.66 33.16
CA LYS A 13 27.46 1.73 33.47
C LYS A 13 28.56 1.87 32.42
N GLU A 14 29.05 0.76 31.88
CA GLU A 14 30.06 0.76 30.82
C GLU A 14 29.48 1.31 29.51
N LEU A 15 28.23 0.95 29.21
CA LEU A 15 27.51 1.50 28.05
C LEU A 15 27.27 3.01 28.21
N CYS A 16 26.84 3.47 29.37
CA CYS A 16 26.64 4.88 29.67
C CYS A 16 27.93 5.69 29.51
N ALA A 17 29.05 5.19 30.04
CA ALA A 17 30.36 5.83 29.90
C ALA A 17 30.86 5.87 28.45
N ARG A 18 30.63 4.80 27.68
CA ARG A 18 31.09 4.68 26.29
C ARG A 18 30.28 5.51 25.31
N TYR A 19 28.96 5.55 25.49
CA TYR A 19 28.02 6.15 24.54
C TYR A 19 27.51 7.52 24.98
N GLY A 20 27.87 7.99 26.18
CA GLY A 20 27.56 9.35 26.63
C GLY A 20 26.10 9.59 27.00
N PHE A 21 25.38 8.56 27.48
CA PHE A 21 24.01 8.69 27.96
C PHE A 21 23.90 8.36 29.46
N SER A 22 22.82 8.80 30.09
CA SER A 22 22.55 8.51 31.50
C SER A 22 21.89 7.15 31.69
N ASP A 23 22.06 6.55 32.88
CA ASP A 23 21.34 5.33 33.27
C ASP A 23 19.82 5.49 33.09
N ALA A 24 19.28 6.67 33.44
CA ALA A 24 17.86 6.98 33.29
C ALA A 24 17.40 6.89 31.82
N SER A 25 18.21 7.41 30.90
CA SER A 25 17.94 7.33 29.45
C SER A 25 17.92 5.87 28.98
N PHE A 26 18.89 5.07 29.43
CA PHE A 26 18.97 3.65 29.09
C PHE A 26 17.72 2.88 29.54
N TYR A 27 17.31 3.04 30.79
CA TYR A 27 16.13 2.34 31.31
C TYR A 27 14.83 2.81 30.65
N GLY A 28 14.71 4.11 30.33
CA GLY A 28 13.59 4.63 29.54
C GLY A 28 13.50 3.99 28.16
N TRP A 29 14.62 3.86 27.46
CA TRP A 29 14.65 3.16 26.17
C TRP A 29 14.38 1.66 26.30
N ARG A 30 14.91 1.01 27.34
CA ARG A 30 14.65 -0.41 27.59
C ARG A 30 13.16 -0.69 27.80
N ALA A 31 12.46 0.17 28.54
CA ALA A 31 11.01 0.04 28.73
C ALA A 31 10.22 0.27 27.43
N ARG A 32 10.68 1.19 26.57
CA ARG A 32 9.97 1.53 25.33
C ARG A 32 10.25 0.60 24.15
N TYR A 33 11.46 0.05 24.07
CA TYR A 33 11.96 -0.68 22.90
C TYR A 33 12.57 -2.05 23.21
N GLY A 34 12.87 -2.34 24.49
CA GLY A 34 13.64 -3.52 24.88
C GLY A 34 12.83 -4.71 25.39
N THR A 35 11.53 -4.53 25.67
CA THR A 35 10.65 -5.61 26.13
C THR A 35 9.67 -6.03 25.03
N PRO A 36 9.44 -7.35 24.83
CA PRO A 36 8.35 -7.82 23.99
C PRO A 36 7.02 -7.24 24.46
N GLY A 37 6.24 -6.69 23.52
CA GLY A 37 4.97 -6.02 23.85
C GLY A 37 5.12 -4.58 24.31
N ALA A 38 6.34 -4.01 24.27
CA ALA A 38 6.54 -2.59 24.54
C ALA A 38 5.73 -1.71 23.57
N PRO A 39 5.49 -0.43 23.92
CA PRO A 39 4.73 0.49 23.06
C PRO A 39 5.24 0.57 21.62
N ALA A 40 6.57 0.50 21.42
CA ALA A 40 7.16 0.49 20.08
C ALA A 40 6.80 -0.76 19.27
N ASP A 41 6.52 -1.90 19.91
CA ASP A 41 6.13 -3.12 19.21
C ASP A 41 4.69 -3.02 18.68
N ALA A 42 3.80 -2.40 19.46
CA ALA A 42 2.42 -2.16 19.04
C ALA A 42 2.38 -1.23 17.82
N GLU A 43 3.17 -0.16 17.85
CA GLU A 43 3.28 0.76 16.71
C GLU A 43 3.84 0.07 15.47
N ARG A 44 4.87 -0.78 15.61
CA ARG A 44 5.41 -1.55 14.48
C ARG A 44 4.41 -2.55 13.90
N ARG A 45 3.57 -3.18 14.74
CA ARG A 45 2.50 -4.07 14.29
C ARG A 45 1.44 -3.31 13.51
N ARG A 46 0.96 -2.20 14.08
CA ARG A 46 0.00 -1.32 13.42
C ARG A 46 0.50 -0.80 12.07
N LEU A 47 1.78 -0.43 11.99
CA LEU A 47 2.39 0.01 10.73
C LEU A 47 2.34 -1.08 9.67
N ARG A 48 2.70 -2.33 10.02
CA ARG A 48 2.62 -3.48 9.10
C ARG A 48 1.19 -3.75 8.64
N GLU A 49 0.23 -3.72 9.55
CA GLU A 49 -1.19 -3.89 9.22
C GLU A 49 -1.68 -2.83 8.23
N LEU A 50 -1.25 -1.57 8.41
CA LEU A 50 -1.56 -0.49 7.48
C LEU A 50 -0.86 -0.64 6.13
N GLU A 51 0.38 -1.11 6.11
CA GLU A 51 1.12 -1.41 4.87
C GLU A 51 0.43 -2.52 4.07
N ASP A 52 0.04 -3.60 4.74
CA ASP A 52 -0.66 -4.74 4.14
C ASP A 52 -2.04 -4.34 3.58
N GLU A 53 -2.83 -3.58 4.36
CA GLU A 53 -4.13 -3.11 3.89
C GLU A 53 -3.97 -2.12 2.74
N ASN A 54 -2.95 -1.26 2.75
CA ASN A 54 -2.70 -0.36 1.64
C ASN A 54 -2.30 -1.12 0.36
N ALA A 55 -1.47 -2.16 0.48
CA ALA A 55 -1.14 -3.04 -0.63
C ALA A 55 -2.39 -3.72 -1.21
N ARG A 56 -3.27 -4.24 -0.34
CA ARG A 56 -4.55 -4.83 -0.73
C ARG A 56 -5.45 -3.83 -1.45
N LEU A 57 -5.60 -2.62 -0.91
CA LEU A 57 -6.42 -1.56 -1.50
C LEU A 57 -5.89 -1.11 -2.86
N ARG A 58 -4.56 -1.00 -3.02
CA ARG A 58 -3.94 -0.68 -4.32
C ARG A 58 -4.23 -1.75 -5.37
N ASN A 59 -4.14 -3.03 -5.00
CA ASN A 59 -4.49 -4.13 -5.92
C ASN A 59 -5.97 -4.07 -6.33
N LEU A 60 -6.88 -3.90 -5.37
CA LEU A 60 -8.31 -3.75 -5.66
C LEU A 60 -8.60 -2.54 -6.55
N LEU A 61 -7.92 -1.42 -6.32
CA LEU A 61 -8.04 -0.23 -7.15
C LEU A 61 -7.54 -0.49 -8.57
N ALA A 62 -6.39 -1.15 -8.74
CA ALA A 62 -5.87 -1.51 -10.05
C ALA A 62 -6.84 -2.42 -10.82
N ASP A 63 -7.40 -3.43 -10.17
CA ASP A 63 -8.41 -4.32 -10.76
C ASP A 63 -9.68 -3.56 -11.18
N ALA A 64 -10.16 -2.64 -10.35
CA ALA A 64 -11.32 -1.82 -10.65
C ALA A 64 -11.06 -0.90 -11.85
N LEU A 65 -9.89 -0.27 -11.92
CA LEU A 65 -9.49 0.57 -13.04
C LEU A 65 -9.39 -0.24 -14.33
N LEU A 66 -8.83 -1.45 -14.28
CA LEU A 66 -8.77 -2.34 -15.44
C LEU A 66 -10.18 -2.72 -15.94
N ARG A 67 -11.11 -3.03 -15.04
CA ARG A 67 -12.51 -3.33 -15.41
C ARG A 67 -13.19 -2.11 -16.04
N LEU A 68 -12.96 -0.92 -15.49
CA LEU A 68 -13.47 0.33 -16.05
C LEU A 68 -12.93 0.56 -17.47
N GLU A 69 -11.62 0.36 -17.68
CA GLU A 69 -10.95 0.46 -18.98
C GLU A 69 -11.62 -0.46 -20.02
N LEU A 70 -11.84 -1.73 -19.67
CA LEU A 70 -12.48 -2.72 -20.54
C LEU A 70 -13.92 -2.33 -20.90
N LEU A 71 -14.71 -1.87 -19.92
CA LEU A 71 -16.08 -1.40 -20.15
C LEU A 71 -16.11 -0.17 -21.05
N ARG A 72 -15.20 0.78 -20.81
CA ARG A 72 -15.06 1.97 -21.66
C ARG A 72 -14.66 1.59 -23.08
N HIS A 73 -13.71 0.68 -23.25
CA HIS A 73 -13.32 0.19 -24.58
C HIS A 73 -14.49 -0.52 -25.29
N ARG A 74 -15.30 -1.31 -24.57
CA ARG A 74 -16.46 -1.97 -25.16
C ARG A 74 -17.50 -0.95 -25.63
N THR A 75 -17.80 0.04 -24.81
CA THR A 75 -18.80 1.08 -25.14
C THR A 75 -18.34 1.98 -26.28
N THR A 76 -17.05 2.32 -26.38
CA THR A 76 -16.51 3.07 -27.53
C THR A 76 -16.57 2.26 -28.83
N ARG A 77 -16.20 0.97 -28.80
CA ARG A 77 -16.38 0.07 -29.96
C ARG A 77 -17.84 -0.06 -30.39
N GLN A 78 -18.75 -0.23 -29.42
CA GLN A 78 -20.17 -0.38 -29.71
C GLN A 78 -20.80 0.89 -30.30
N ARG A 79 -20.34 2.08 -29.90
CA ARG A 79 -20.73 3.36 -30.53
C ARG A 79 -20.21 3.46 -31.96
N GLY A 80 -18.96 3.07 -32.22
CA GLY A 80 -18.38 3.05 -33.57
C GLY A 80 -19.10 2.08 -34.52
N GLY A 81 -19.46 0.89 -34.03
CA GLY A 81 -20.24 -0.10 -34.80
C GLY A 81 -21.66 0.36 -35.10
N ARG A 82 -22.38 0.90 -34.09
CA ARG A 82 -23.74 1.44 -34.31
C ARG A 82 -23.78 2.56 -35.36
N HIS A 83 -22.79 3.46 -35.35
CA HIS A 83 -22.72 4.51 -36.36
C HIS A 83 -22.35 4.00 -37.77
N HIS A 84 -21.73 2.82 -37.87
CA HIS A 84 -21.43 2.20 -39.16
C HIS A 84 -22.67 1.49 -39.71
N ASP A 85 -23.34 0.67 -38.90
CA ASP A 85 -24.61 0.00 -39.25
C ASP A 85 -25.69 1.03 -39.66
N GLU A 86 -25.84 2.12 -38.89
CA GLU A 86 -26.80 3.19 -39.22
C GLU A 86 -26.46 3.96 -40.50
N ARG A 87 -25.19 3.95 -40.96
CA ARG A 87 -24.78 4.55 -42.24
C ARG A 87 -25.04 3.61 -43.41
N GLU A 88 -24.69 2.33 -43.26
CA GLU A 88 -24.96 1.32 -44.29
C GLU A 88 -26.47 1.15 -44.52
N GLU A 89 -27.29 1.13 -43.47
CA GLU A 89 -28.76 1.08 -43.61
C GLU A 89 -29.34 2.30 -44.34
N ARG A 90 -28.73 3.48 -44.18
CA ARG A 90 -29.13 4.71 -44.89
C ARG A 90 -28.71 4.71 -46.35
N GLU A 91 -27.52 4.19 -46.66
CA GLU A 91 -27.01 4.07 -48.04
C GLU A 91 -27.81 3.02 -48.84
N VAL A 92 -28.05 1.84 -48.27
CA VAL A 92 -28.85 0.77 -48.91
C VAL A 92 -30.31 1.20 -49.11
N GLY A 93 -30.87 1.96 -48.16
CA GLY A 93 -32.22 2.52 -48.29
C GLY A 93 -32.34 3.60 -49.37
N SER A 94 -31.26 4.35 -49.64
CA SER A 94 -31.24 5.31 -50.75
C SER A 94 -31.06 4.66 -52.12
N GLU A 95 -30.29 3.58 -52.21
CA GLU A 95 -30.02 2.86 -53.47
C GLU A 95 -31.18 1.97 -53.92
N SER A 96 -32.12 1.64 -53.01
CA SER A 96 -33.35 0.90 -53.33
C SER A 96 -34.52 1.80 -53.76
N ALA A 97 -34.36 3.13 -53.68
CA ALA A 97 -35.40 4.11 -53.97
C ALA A 97 -35.26 4.79 -55.34
N ASP A 98 -34.14 4.56 -56.05
CA ASP A 98 -33.89 4.91 -57.46
C ASP A 98 -34.23 3.72 -58.38
#